data_AF-A0A496ZYV7-F1
#
_entry.id   AF-A0A496ZYV7-F1
#
_cell.length_a   1.000
_cell.length_b   1.000
_cell.length_c   1.000
_cell.angle_alpha   90.00
_cell.angle_beta   90.00
_cell.angle_gamma   90.00
#
_symmetry.space_group_name_H-M   'P 1'
#
loop_
_entity.id
_entity.type
_entity.pdbx_description
1 polymer ?
#
loop_
_entity_poly.entity_id
_entity_poly.type
_entity_poly.pdbx_seq_one_letter_code
_entity_poly.pdbx_strand_id
1 'polypeptide(L)' 'MFHLIRAMHTVGKCVGCRECELACPADIPLTILYSLLRRDVEEMFGYVPGASLEDRPPLVVSGVPEGWA' A
#
# COMPACT_ATOMS: atom_id res chain seq x y z
N MET A 1 -2.42 -9.44 15.49
CA MET A 1 -3.02 -8.74 14.33
C MET A 1 -2.02 -7.75 13.71
N PHE A 2 -0.87 -8.19 13.20
CA PHE A 2 0.19 -7.26 12.71
C PHE A 2 0.12 -7.04 11.20
N HIS A 3 0.04 -8.12 10.41
CA HIS A 3 0.09 -8.04 8.94
C HIS A 3 -1.06 -7.26 8.33
N LEU A 4 -2.27 -7.39 8.87
CA LEU A 4 -3.45 -6.63 8.42
C LEU A 4 -3.27 -5.12 8.65
N ILE A 5 -2.81 -4.72 9.84
CA ILE A 5 -2.54 -3.31 10.15
C ILE A 5 -1.46 -2.77 9.20
N ARG A 6 -0.34 -3.48 9.05
CA ARG A 6 0.72 -3.07 8.13
C ARG A 6 0.21 -2.96 6.70
N ALA A 7 -0.61 -3.90 6.25
CA ALA A 7 -1.17 -3.90 4.91
C ALA A 7 -2.02 -2.65 4.66
N MET A 8 -2.92 -2.29 5.59
CA MET A 8 -3.73 -1.07 5.49
C MET A 8 -2.90 0.22 5.44
N HIS A 9 -1.80 0.30 6.21
CA HIS A 9 -0.93 1.48 6.21
C HIS A 9 -0.06 1.59 4.96
N THR A 10 0.25 0.48 4.31
CA THR A 10 1.25 0.43 3.24
C THR A 10 0.67 0.13 1.86
N VAL A 11 -0.60 -0.24 1.75
CA VAL A 11 -1.24 -0.59 0.47
C VAL A 11 -1.09 0.52 -0.59
N GLY A 12 -1.31 1.78 -0.20
CA GLY A 12 -1.13 2.95 -1.09
C GLY A 12 0.33 3.30 -1.38
N LYS A 13 1.30 2.53 -0.88
CA LYS A 13 2.75 2.71 -1.13
C LYS A 13 3.39 1.43 -1.68
N CYS A 14 2.65 0.33 -1.74
CA CYS A 14 3.20 -0.97 -2.07
C CYS A 14 3.44 -1.07 -3.59
N VAL A 15 4.71 -1.06 -4.00
CA VAL A 15 5.11 -1.22 -5.42
C VAL A 15 5.32 -2.69 -5.84
N GLY A 16 5.06 -3.65 -4.95
CA GLY A 16 5.21 -5.08 -5.26
C GLY A 16 6.65 -5.61 -5.17
N CYS A 17 7.53 -4.97 -4.41
CA CYS A 17 8.94 -5.37 -4.26
C CYS A 17 9.18 -6.70 -3.53
N ARG A 18 8.15 -7.29 -2.92
CA ARG A 18 8.20 -8.58 -2.18
C ARG A 18 9.08 -8.62 -0.92
N GLU A 19 9.71 -7.51 -0.55
CA GLU A 19 10.58 -7.46 0.64
C GLU A 19 9.87 -7.87 1.93
N CYS A 20 8.58 -7.56 2.05
CA CYS A 20 7.79 -7.98 3.22
C CYS A 20 7.68 -9.50 3.38
N GLU A 21 7.63 -10.24 2.28
CA GLU A 21 7.58 -11.72 2.27
C GLU A 21 8.97 -12.30 2.51
N LEU A 22 10.00 -11.77 1.81
CA LEU A 22 11.39 -12.24 1.95
C LEU A 22 11.94 -12.04 3.36
N ALA A 23 11.60 -10.93 4.02
CA ALA A 23 12.03 -10.64 5.37
C ALA A 23 11.15 -11.32 6.45
N CYS A 24 10.09 -12.06 6.08
CA CYS A 24 9.16 -12.63 7.04
C CYS A 24 9.78 -13.85 7.73
N PRO A 25 10.00 -13.83 9.07
CA PRO A 25 10.59 -14.95 9.80
C PRO A 25 9.65 -16.16 9.95
N ALA A 26 8.39 -16.01 9.52
CA ALA A 26 7.36 -17.04 9.61
C ALA A 26 6.95 -17.58 8.22
N ASP A 27 7.69 -17.21 7.17
CA ASP A 27 7.48 -17.70 5.79
C ASP A 27 6.04 -17.48 5.27
N ILE A 28 5.39 -16.41 5.71
CA ILE A 28 4.02 -16.08 5.30
C ILE A 28 4.05 -15.49 3.88
N PRO A 29 3.22 -15.98 2.93
CA PRO A 29 3.17 -15.48 1.56
C PRO A 29 2.42 -14.15 1.46
N LEU A 30 2.99 -13.09 2.05
CA LEU A 30 2.36 -11.78 2.18
C LEU A 30 2.07 -11.12 0.82
N THR A 31 2.80 -11.47 -0.24
CA THR A 31 2.59 -10.87 -1.56
C THR A 31 1.22 -11.15 -2.15
N ILE A 32 0.58 -12.27 -1.77
CA ILE A 32 -0.79 -12.59 -2.18
C ILE A 32 -1.75 -11.52 -1.65
N LEU A 33 -1.68 -11.23 -0.34
CA LEU A 33 -2.52 -10.22 0.31
C LEU A 33 -2.29 -8.83 -0.32
N TYR A 34 -1.03 -8.41 -0.47
CA TYR A 34 -0.72 -7.10 -1.04
C TYR A 34 -1.15 -6.96 -2.51
N SER A 35 -1.11 -8.05 -3.28
CA SER A 35 -1.56 -8.03 -4.68
C SER A 35 -3.07 -7.83 -4.78
N LEU A 36 -3.85 -8.46 -3.89
CA LEU A 36 -5.29 -8.27 -3.81
C LEU A 36 -5.63 -6.84 -3.39
N LEU A 37 -5.05 -6.37 -2.29
CA LEU A 37 -5.33 -5.02 -1.77
C LEU A 37 -4.92 -3.91 -2.75
N ARG A 38 -3.84 -4.10 -3.51
CA ARG A 38 -3.45 -3.16 -4.57
C ARG A 38 -4.49 -3.08 -5.69
N ARG A 39 -5.04 -4.22 -6.11
CA ARG A 39 -6.12 -4.26 -7.10
C ARG A 39 -7.34 -3.53 -6.57
N ASP A 40 -7.73 -3.79 -5.32
CA ASP A 40 -8.86 -3.11 -4.70
C ASP A 40 -8.64 -1.59 -4.63
N VAL A 41 -7.42 -1.13 -4.29
CA VAL A 41 -7.07 0.30 -4.28
C VAL A 41 -7.11 0.92 -5.67
N GLU A 42 -6.61 0.21 -6.68
CA GLU A 42 -6.68 0.64 -8.07
C GLU A 42 -8.13 0.75 -8.55
N GLU A 43 -8.98 -0.25 -8.25
CA GLU A 43 -10.40 -0.25 -8.61
C GLU A 43 -11.19 0.84 -7.89
N MET A 44 -10.93 1.06 -6.60
CA MET A 44 -11.67 2.05 -5.80
C MET A 44 -11.24 3.49 -6.06
N PHE A 45 -9.95 3.73 -6.32
CA PHE A 45 -9.37 5.08 -6.34
C PHE A 45 -8.67 5.44 -7.66
N GLY A 46 -8.55 4.51 -8.61
CA GLY A 46 -7.75 4.72 -9.84
C GLY A 46 -6.27 4.94 -9.56
N TYR A 47 -5.77 4.54 -8.39
CA TYR A 47 -4.42 4.84 -7.94
C TYR A 47 -3.50 3.64 -8.06
N VAL A 48 -2.40 3.79 -8.80
CA VAL A 48 -1.34 2.78 -8.93
C VAL A 48 -0.08 3.26 -8.21
N PRO A 49 0.34 2.62 -7.10
CA PRO A 49 1.53 3.03 -6.37
C PRO A 49 2.78 3.03 -7.25
N GLY A 50 3.47 4.17 -7.29
CA GLY A 50 4.73 4.33 -8.03
C GLY A 50 4.59 4.54 -9.54
N ALA A 51 3.38 4.68 -10.08
CA ALA A 51 3.17 4.98 -11.50
C ALA A 51 3.60 6.40 -11.90
N SER A 52 3.44 7.37 -11.00
CA SER A 52 3.86 8.76 -11.17
C SER A 52 4.32 9.33 -9.83
N LEU A 53 5.27 10.27 -9.88
CA LEU A 53 5.73 11.03 -8.70
C LEU A 53 4.74 12.13 -8.30
N GLU A 54 3.89 12.56 -9.25
CA GLU A 54 2.87 13.59 -9.03
C GLU A 54 1.60 13.02 -8.37
N ASP A 55 1.41 11.69 -8.44
CA ASP A 55 0.22 11.04 -7.91
C ASP A 55 0.27 10.94 -6.38
N ARG A 56 -0.70 11.57 -5.72
CA ARG A 56 -0.82 11.51 -4.27
C ARG A 56 -1.58 10.25 -3.83
N PRO A 57 -1.08 9.47 -2.86
CA PRO A 57 -1.78 8.28 -2.38
C PRO A 57 -3.13 8.64 -1.77
N PRO A 58 -4.22 7.89 -2.07
CA PRO A 58 -5.58 8.25 -1.69
C PRO A 58 -5.79 8.44 -0.18
N LEU A 59 -5.06 7.70 0.65
CA LEU A 59 -5.13 7.78 2.12
C LEU A 59 -4.34 8.97 2.71
N VAL A 60 -3.64 9.75 1.88
CA VAL A 60 -2.97 11.01 2.28
C VAL A 60 -3.85 12.22 1.91
N VAL A 61 -4.80 12.07 0.97
CA VAL A 61 -5.54 13.21 0.39
C VAL A 61 -6.88 13.49 1.11
N SER A 62 -7.38 12.57 1.93
CA SER A 62 -8.59 12.80 2.73
C SER A 62 -8.28 13.56 4.03
N GLY A 63 -7.98 14.85 3.93
CA GLY A 63 -8.17 15.79 5.06
C GLY A 63 -6.94 16.28 5.83
N VAL A 64 -5.72 16.19 5.30
CA VAL A 64 -4.55 16.84 5.93
C VAL A 64 -4.48 18.32 5.48
N PRO A 65 -4.54 19.31 6.39
CA PRO A 65 -4.39 20.71 6.05
C PRO A 65 -3.06 20.99 5.35
N GLU A 66 -3.07 21.92 4.39
CA GLU A 66 -1.88 22.39 3.69
C GLU A 66 -0.86 22.91 4.72
N GLY A 67 0.34 22.31 4.76
CA GLY A 67 1.42 22.64 5.71
C GLY A 67 1.84 21.52 6.68
N TRP A 68 1.22 20.34 6.60
CA TRP A 68 1.61 19.15 7.39
C TRP A 68 2.15 17.99 6.52
N ALA A 69 2.41 18.25 5.24
CA ALA A 69 3.05 17.31 4.31
C ALA A 69 4.58 17.43 4.35
#